data_AF-A0A2V3A421-F1
#
_entry.id   AF-A0A2V3A421-F1
#
_cell.length_a   1.000
_cell.length_b   1.000
_cell.length_c   1.000
_cell.angle_alpha   90.00
_cell.angle_beta   90.00
_cell.angle_gamma   90.00
#
_symmetry.space_group_name_H-M   'P 1'
#
loop_
_entity.id
_entity.type
_entity.pdbx_description
1 polymer ?
#
loop_
_entity_poly.entity_id
_entity_poly.type
_entity_poly.pdbx_seq_one_letter_code
_entity_poly.pdbx_strand_id
1 'polypeptide(L)' 'MSTVLFGTVEYYERELTYYFSNIAMCNSMKENATKKIFIMLETEIFNVFLFDETIRKKCLLNLLKAFGKISHKKFITS' A
#
# COMPACT_ATOMS: atom_id res chain seq x y z
N MET A 1 17.12 2.04 -12.33
CA MET A 1 16.02 2.43 -11.43
C MET A 1 14.85 2.88 -12.29
N SER A 2 13.73 2.15 -12.27
CA SER A 2 12.50 2.61 -12.94
C SER A 2 11.77 3.56 -12.00
N THR A 3 11.46 4.77 -12.46
CA THR A 3 10.60 5.70 -11.73
C THR A 3 9.18 5.17 -11.78
N VAL A 4 8.69 4.64 -10.65
CA VAL A 4 7.31 4.21 -10.54
C VAL A 4 6.45 5.43 -10.22
N LEU A 5 5.48 5.72 -11.09
CA LEU A 5 4.63 6.89 -10.99
C LEU A 5 3.73 6.79 -9.75
N PHE A 6 3.71 7.85 -8.95
CA PHE A 6 2.82 7.97 -7.80
C PHE A 6 1.36 7.70 -8.21
N GLY A 7 0.63 6.96 -7.36
CA GLY A 7 -0.77 6.63 -7.62
C GLY A 7 -1.03 5.41 -8.52
N THR A 8 0.01 4.80 -9.11
CA THR A 8 -0.12 3.55 -9.86
C THR A 8 -0.20 2.32 -8.96
N VAL A 9 -0.68 1.20 -9.48
CA VAL A 9 -0.74 -0.07 -8.72
C VAL A 9 0.67 -0.52 -8.34
N GLU A 10 1.62 -0.40 -9.27
CA GLU A 10 3.02 -0.77 -9.11
C GLU A 10 3.70 0.07 -8.02
N TYR A 11 3.33 1.35 -7.90
CA TYR A 11 3.83 2.22 -6.82
C TYR A 11 3.42 1.65 -5.46
N TYR A 12 2.12 1.40 -5.28
CA TYR A 12 1.62 0.86 -4.01
C TYR A 12 2.12 -0.56 -3.75
N GLU A 13 2.31 -1.39 -4.78
CA GLU A 13 2.92 -2.71 -4.60
C GLU A 13 4.35 -2.60 -4.02
N ARG A 14 5.13 -1.64 -4.51
CA ARG A 14 6.49 -1.40 -4.01
C ARG A 14 6.47 -0.88 -2.57
N GLU A 15 5.65 0.12 -2.26
CA GLU A 15 5.56 0.70 -0.92
C GLU A 15 5.08 -0.35 0.10
N LEU A 16 4.01 -1.08 -0.19
CA LEU A 16 3.51 -2.15 0.67
C LEU A 16 4.57 -3.24 0.90
N THR A 17 5.28 -3.66 -0.14
CA THR A 17 6.39 -4.63 -0.01
C THR A 17 7.48 -4.12 0.91
N TYR A 18 7.86 -2.85 0.76
CA TYR A 18 8.87 -2.20 1.60
C TYR A 18 8.45 -2.18 3.07
N TYR A 19 7.24 -1.67 3.36
CA TYR A 19 6.74 -1.60 4.73
C TYR A 19 6.53 -2.99 5.36
N PHE A 20 6.01 -3.97 4.60
CA PHE A 20 5.85 -5.32 5.12
C PHE A 20 7.17 -6.03 5.39
N SER A 21 8.20 -5.79 4.59
CA SER A 21 9.55 -6.34 4.82
C SER A 21 10.16 -5.76 6.09
N ASN A 22 10.00 -4.45 6.32
CA ASN A 22 10.46 -3.80 7.54
C ASN A 22 9.68 -4.27 8.79
N ILE A 23 8.37 -4.51 8.66
CA ILE A 23 7.55 -5.01 9.77
C ILE A 23 7.83 -6.49 10.07
N ALA A 24 8.19 -7.30 9.07
CA ALA A 24 8.60 -8.68 9.29
C ALA A 24 9.85 -8.80 10.17
N MET A 25 10.71 -7.77 10.23
CA MET A 25 11.82 -7.70 11.19
C MET A 25 11.36 -7.40 12.63
N CYS A 26 10.20 -6.77 12.84
CA CYS A 26 9.64 -6.46 14.15
C CYS A 26 8.50 -7.43 14.52
N ASN A 27 8.88 -8.55 15.13
CA ASN A 27 8.08 -9.77 15.32
C ASN A 27 6.74 -9.69 16.10
N SER A 28 6.26 -8.53 16.57
CA SER A 28 5.23 -8.51 17.64
C SER A 28 3.79 -8.14 17.26
N MET A 29 3.45 -7.63 16.05
CA MET A 29 2.05 -7.27 15.72
C MET A 29 1.70 -7.29 14.21
N LYS A 30 1.90 -8.41 13.51
CA LYS A 30 1.74 -8.50 12.03
C LYS A 30 0.38 -8.05 11.49
N GLU A 31 -0.72 -8.44 12.12
CA GLU A 31 -2.08 -8.17 11.61
C GLU A 31 -2.50 -6.71 11.83
N ASN A 32 -2.15 -6.16 12.99
CA ASN A 32 -2.39 -4.75 13.34
C ASN A 32 -1.49 -3.81 12.50
N ALA A 33 -0.25 -4.23 12.25
CA ALA A 33 0.69 -3.48 11.43
C ALA A 33 0.26 -3.36 9.96
N THR A 34 -0.37 -4.41 9.43
CA THR A 34 -0.84 -4.43 8.04
C THR A 34 -1.94 -3.40 7.79
N LYS A 35 -2.93 -3.34 8.70
CA LYS A 35 -3.98 -2.31 8.65
C LYS A 35 -3.43 -0.90 8.83
N LYS A 36 -2.43 -0.73 9.71
CA LYS A 36 -1.78 0.57 9.93
C LYS A 36 -1.09 1.11 8.67
N ILE A 37 -0.37 0.27 7.93
CA ILE A 37 0.26 0.69 6.67
C ILE A 37 -0.82 1.13 5.65
N PHE A 38 -1.90 0.36 5.55
CA PHE A 38 -2.98 0.71 4.63
C PHE A 38 -3.59 2.07 4.96
N ILE A 39 -3.93 2.33 6.23
CA ILE A 39 -4.48 3.61 6.70
C ILE A 39 -3.50 4.76 6.48
N MET A 40 -2.20 4.52 6.68
CA MET A 40 -1.15 5.52 6.44
C MET A 40 -1.12 5.93 4.96
N LEU A 41 -1.11 4.96 4.03
CA LEU A 41 -1.13 5.23 2.59
C LEU A 41 -2.45 5.89 2.15
N GLU A 42 -3.58 5.48 2.72
CA GLU A 42 -4.88 6.13 2.49
C GLU A 42 -4.86 7.61 2.92
N THR A 43 -4.27 7.90 4.09
CA THR A 43 -4.12 9.26 4.60
C THR A 43 -3.20 10.11 3.70
N GLU A 44 -2.11 9.53 3.20
CA GLU A 44 -1.21 10.19 2.24
C GLU A 44 -1.95 10.56 0.95
N ILE A 45 -2.73 9.63 0.39
CA ILE A 45 -3.56 9.87 -0.79
C ILE A 45 -4.56 11.00 -0.54
N PHE A 46 -5.21 11.01 0.63
CA PHE A 46 -6.14 12.07 1.01
C PHE A 46 -5.46 13.44 1.07
N ASN A 47 -4.27 13.51 1.67
CA ASN A 47 -3.51 14.75 1.81
C ASN A 47 -2.98 15.28 0.46
N VAL A 48 -2.49 14.40 -0.41
CA VAL A 48 -1.98 14.79 -1.74
C VAL A 48 -3.10 15.25 -2.66
N PHE A 49 -4.27 14.60 -2.60
CA PHE A 49 -5.43 14.92 -3.44
C PHE A 49 -6.60 15.44 -2.62
N LEU A 50 -6.35 16.46 -1.79
CA LEU A 50 -7.37 17.07 -0.94
C LEU A 50 -8.58 17.59 -1.75
N PHE A 51 -8.29 18.23 -2.90
CA PHE A 51 -9.30 18.89 -3.75
C PHE A 51 -9.65 18.11 -5.03
N ASP A 52 -8.94 17.02 -5.35
CA ASP A 52 -9.23 16.20 -6.55
C ASP A 52 -9.78 14.83 -6.15
N GLU A 53 -11.10 14.78 -5.99
CA GLU A 53 -11.79 13.55 -5.61
C GLU A 53 -11.66 12.44 -6.66
N THR A 54 -11.54 12.80 -7.94
CA THR A 54 -11.45 11.83 -9.05
C THR A 54 -10.13 11.09 -8.98
N ILE A 55 -9.03 11.82 -8.87
CA ILE A 55 -7.70 11.23 -8.75
C ILE A 55 -7.57 10.49 -7.41
N ARG A 56 -8.13 11.03 -6.33
CA ARG A 56 -8.16 10.37 -5.02
C ARG A 56 -8.83 8.99 -5.09
N LYS A 57 -10.04 8.89 -5.65
CA LYS A 57 -10.74 7.61 -5.83
C LYS A 57 -9.93 6.62 -6.67
N LYS A 58 -9.32 7.08 -7.76
CA LYS A 58 -8.46 6.24 -8.61
C LYS A 58 -7.26 5.70 -7.84
N CYS A 59 -6.61 6.54 -7.04
CA CYS A 59 -5.48 6.17 -6.21
C CYS A 59 -5.87 5.15 -5.13
N LEU A 60 -7.00 5.35 -4.45
CA LEU A 60 -7.53 4.40 -3.46
C LEU A 60 -7.85 3.04 -4.08
N LEU A 61 -8.46 3.01 -5.26
CA LEU A 61 -8.71 1.76 -6.00
C LEU A 61 -7.42 1.04 -6.36
N ASN A 62 -6.39 1.78 -6.76
CA ASN A 62 -5.09 1.20 -7.08
C ASN A 62 -4.38 0.66 -5.82
N LEU A 63 -4.49 1.36 -4.69
CA LEU A 63 -4.00 0.89 -3.40
C LEU A 63 -4.69 -0.41 -2.97
N LEU A 64 -6.02 -0.48 -3.08
CA LEU A 64 -6.79 -1.70 -2.78
C LEU A 64 -6.37 -2.88 -3.67
N LYS A 65 -6.18 -2.65 -4.98
CA LYS A 65 -5.69 -3.68 -5.91
C LYS A 65 -4.30 -4.19 -5.52
N ALA A 66 -3.37 -3.29 -5.21
CA ALA A 66 -2.03 -3.64 -4.79
C ALA A 66 -2.04 -4.45 -3.47
N PHE A 67 -2.85 -4.02 -2.50
CA PHE A 67 -3.00 -4.68 -1.22
C PHE A 67 -3.56 -6.11 -1.35
N GLY A 68 -4.59 -6.30 -2.17
CA GLY A 68 -5.13 -7.63 -2.47
C GLY A 68 -4.07 -8.55 -3.09
N LYS A 69 -3.33 -8.06 -4.11
CA LYS A 69 -2.26 -8.85 -4.76
C LYS A 69 -1.16 -9.26 -3.79
N ILE A 70 -0.69 -8.35 -2.93
CA ILE A 70 0.40 -8.66 -1.99
C ILE A 70 -0.08 -9.59 -0.89
N SER A 71 -1.30 -9.40 -0.39
CA SER A 71 -1.90 -10.31 0.58
C SER A 71 -1.97 -11.73 0.01
N HIS A 72 -2.47 -11.90 -1.22
CA HIS A 72 -2.48 -13.19 -1.92
C HIS A 72 -1.08 -13.78 -2.13
N LYS A 73 -0.09 -12.98 -2.56
CA LYS A 73 1.30 -13.46 -2.75
C LYS A 73 1.88 -14.03 -1.45
N LYS A 74 1.58 -13.42 -0.30
CA LYS A 74 2.09 -13.84 1.01
C LYS A 74 1.51 -15.19 1.47
N PHE A 75 0.27 -15.52 1.08
CA PHE A 75 -0.36 -16.81 1.38
C PHE A 75 0.12 -17.97 0.49
N ILE A 76 0.64 -17.69 -0.71
CA ILE A 76 1.11 -18.73 -1.64
C ILE A 76 2.56 -19.16 -1.35
N THR A 77 3.36 -18.28 -0.74
CA THR A 77 4.76 -18.55 -0.39
C THR A 77 4.98 -18.97 1.08
N SER A 78 3.91 -19.26 1.81
CA SER A 78 3.95 -19.74 3.21
C SER A 78 3.72 -21.24 3.28
#